data_AF-A0A506QNX5-F1
#
_entry.id   AF-A0A506QNX5-F1
#
_cell.length_a   1.000
_cell.length_b   1.000
_cell.length_c   1.000
_cell.angle_alpha   90.00
_cell.angle_beta   90.00
_cell.angle_gamma   90.00
#
_symmetry.space_group_name_H-M   'P 1'
#
loop_
_entity.id
_entity.type
_entity.pdbx_description
1 polymer ?
#
loop_
_entity_poly.entity_id
_entity_poly.type
_entity_poly.pdbx_seq_one_letter_code
_entity_poly.pdbx_strand_id
1 'polypeptide(L)'
;MEITDAAVWHNYTISTPTYSDSEDLASKLIETGVFSSVLTPSNKLYYSNKGAISNQELQLEYSHDFLGLTVTGLKNIDLDDLCDFTKAGFMKCINMRLSQEKVMHLQGGFFSNSIIGSIKPFFIDPNDDQRYLFPMVRVYEIGITQVTFMDDGTYEGDIKEFIDERVNMPLRKLNYITSPFSYVKKHLDIESECVNYALRHNFRKIKEAYISLLKSELKTPNIDSLNLNEEYVDYAGALKLEDSISDIARHIAAIVSYTLKKGKKYNKLSKLDRDSLYGYWQGKPNIFVFEHEN
;
A
#
# COMPACT_ATOMS: atom_id res chain seq x y z
N MET A 1 17.13 -15.17 -25.65
CA MET A 1 16.32 -15.58 -24.50
C MET A 1 15.11 -14.70 -24.45
N GLU A 2 13.97 -15.33 -24.69
CA GLU A 2 12.65 -14.71 -24.72
C GLU A 2 11.88 -15.20 -23.49
N ILE A 3 11.29 -14.26 -22.75
CA ILE A 3 10.44 -14.56 -21.61
C ILE A 3 9.03 -14.77 -22.16
N THR A 4 8.41 -15.89 -21.79
CA THR A 4 7.01 -16.17 -22.13
C THR A 4 6.08 -15.96 -20.94
N ASP A 5 6.61 -15.98 -19.72
CA ASP A 5 5.86 -15.55 -18.54
C ASP A 5 6.82 -15.16 -17.40
N ALA A 6 6.75 -13.90 -16.98
CA ALA A 6 7.45 -13.41 -15.79
C ALA A 6 6.69 -12.31 -15.05
N ALA A 7 6.96 -12.18 -13.75
CA ALA A 7 6.45 -11.11 -12.90
C ALA A 7 7.57 -10.51 -12.03
N VAL A 8 7.44 -9.24 -11.66
CA VAL A 8 8.36 -8.57 -10.75
C VAL A 8 7.61 -7.92 -9.60
N TRP A 9 8.02 -8.23 -8.37
CA TRP A 9 7.52 -7.56 -7.17
C TRP A 9 8.60 -6.72 -6.53
N HIS A 10 8.29 -5.46 -6.23
CA HIS A 10 9.27 -4.55 -5.62
C HIS A 10 9.03 -4.42 -4.13
N ASN A 11 10.00 -4.87 -3.34
CA ASN A 11 9.90 -4.88 -1.89
C ASN A 11 10.79 -3.81 -1.28
N TYR A 12 10.23 -3.10 -0.32
CA TYR A 12 10.88 -2.00 0.38
C TYR A 12 10.69 -2.14 1.87
N THR A 13 11.78 -2.10 2.63
CA THR A 13 11.73 -2.26 4.09
C THR A 13 12.29 -1.04 4.77
N ILE A 14 11.62 -0.59 5.82
CA ILE A 14 11.96 0.62 6.58
C ILE A 14 11.65 0.41 8.06
N SER A 15 12.50 0.98 8.92
CA SER A 15 12.26 0.98 10.36
C SER A 15 11.15 1.95 10.72
N THR A 16 10.21 1.49 11.54
CA THR A 16 9.06 2.26 12.03
C THR A 16 8.90 2.07 13.54
N PRO A 17 8.10 2.89 14.24
CA PRO A 17 7.85 2.68 15.66
C PRO A 17 7.19 1.31 15.93
N THR A 18 7.47 0.72 17.08
CA THR A 18 6.76 -0.49 17.53
C THR A 18 5.31 -0.19 17.89
N TYR A 19 4.44 -1.20 17.75
CA TYR A 19 3.07 -1.22 18.26
C TYR A 19 2.88 -2.35 19.27
N SER A 20 1.87 -2.22 20.11
CA SER A 20 1.51 -3.22 21.13
C SER A 20 0.08 -3.75 20.99
N ASP A 21 -0.74 -3.09 20.18
CA ASP A 21 -2.14 -3.41 19.94
C ASP A 21 -2.36 -3.41 18.42
N SER A 22 -2.63 -4.59 17.87
CA SER A 22 -2.72 -4.76 16.42
C SER A 22 -4.06 -4.26 15.87
N GLU A 23 -5.11 -4.39 16.66
CA GLU A 23 -6.48 -4.01 16.36
C GLU A 23 -6.64 -2.49 16.36
N ASP A 24 -6.07 -1.81 17.36
CA ASP A 24 -6.01 -0.34 17.41
C ASP A 24 -5.24 0.22 16.22
N LEU A 25 -4.08 -0.37 15.89
CA LEU A 25 -3.31 0.05 14.72
C LEU A 25 -4.08 -0.19 13.43
N ALA A 26 -4.72 -1.36 13.26
CA ALA A 26 -5.51 -1.67 12.08
C ALA A 26 -6.66 -0.68 11.87
N SER A 27 -7.42 -0.37 12.94
CA SER A 27 -8.48 0.64 12.90
C SER A 27 -7.92 1.99 12.46
N LYS A 28 -6.84 2.47 13.10
CA LYS A 28 -6.22 3.76 12.78
C LYS A 28 -5.67 3.83 11.36
N LEU A 29 -5.17 2.71 10.81
CA LEU A 29 -4.71 2.65 9.42
C LEU A 29 -5.89 2.79 8.45
N ILE A 30 -7.02 2.11 8.69
CA ILE A 30 -8.24 2.31 7.89
C ILE A 30 -8.78 3.74 8.03
N GLU A 31 -8.75 4.33 9.24
CA GLU A 31 -9.17 5.74 9.48
C GLU A 31 -8.39 6.76 8.66
N THR A 32 -7.19 6.41 8.18
CA THR A 32 -6.45 7.31 7.29
C THR A 32 -7.15 7.53 5.94
N GLY A 33 -8.05 6.63 5.57
CA GLY A 33 -8.69 6.57 4.25
C GLY A 33 -7.78 6.03 3.14
N VAL A 34 -6.50 5.75 3.43
CA VAL A 34 -5.52 5.27 2.44
C VAL A 34 -5.57 3.75 2.30
N PHE A 35 -5.78 3.04 3.41
CA PHE A 35 -5.83 1.58 3.43
C PHE A 35 -7.23 1.12 3.06
N SER A 36 -7.33 0.24 2.06
CA SER A 36 -8.60 -0.40 1.67
C SER A 36 -8.95 -1.55 2.60
N SER A 37 -7.93 -2.28 3.07
CA SER A 37 -8.09 -3.40 3.99
C SER A 37 -6.88 -3.60 4.89
N VAL A 38 -7.11 -4.18 6.06
CA VAL A 38 -6.07 -4.52 7.01
C VAL A 38 -6.43 -5.81 7.77
N LEU A 39 -5.61 -6.85 7.65
CA LEU A 39 -5.72 -8.12 8.37
C LEU A 39 -4.75 -8.15 9.56
N THR A 40 -5.29 -8.33 10.77
CA THR A 40 -4.50 -8.47 12.00
C THR A 40 -3.93 -9.89 12.16
N PRO A 41 -2.94 -10.09 13.07
CA PRO A 41 -2.50 -11.41 13.50
C PRO A 41 -3.61 -12.27 14.13
N SER A 42 -4.60 -11.63 14.76
CA SER A 42 -5.78 -12.27 15.35
C SER A 42 -6.87 -12.62 14.34
N ASN A 43 -6.55 -12.58 13.04
CA ASN A 43 -7.46 -12.87 11.93
C ASN A 43 -8.69 -11.95 11.85
N LYS A 44 -8.59 -10.72 12.36
CA LYS A 44 -9.62 -9.70 12.15
C LYS A 44 -9.28 -8.89 10.91
N LEU A 45 -10.23 -8.83 9.99
CA LEU A 45 -10.15 -8.02 8.79
C LEU A 45 -10.87 -6.70 9.03
N TYR A 46 -10.14 -5.60 8.96
CA TYR A 46 -10.65 -4.23 9.00
C TYR A 46 -10.72 -3.68 7.58
N TYR A 47 -11.79 -2.93 7.28
CA TYR A 47 -12.00 -2.37 5.95
C TYR A 47 -12.92 -1.15 5.98
N SER A 48 -12.83 -0.34 4.93
CA SER A 48 -13.76 0.77 4.72
C SER A 48 -14.98 0.30 3.94
N ASN A 49 -16.18 0.52 4.48
CA ASN A 49 -17.46 0.28 3.82
C ASN A 49 -18.32 1.54 3.91
N LYS A 50 -18.67 2.14 2.76
CA LYS A 50 -19.48 3.37 2.68
C LYS A 50 -18.97 4.51 3.59
N GLY A 51 -17.64 4.60 3.75
CA GLY A 51 -16.98 5.61 4.60
C GLY A 51 -16.98 5.30 6.11
N ALA A 52 -17.57 4.18 6.53
CA ALA A 52 -17.49 3.67 7.89
C ALA A 52 -16.45 2.55 8.00
N ILE A 53 -15.86 2.42 9.18
CA ILE A 53 -14.92 1.33 9.48
C ILE A 53 -15.73 0.13 9.91
N SER A 54 -15.52 -0.96 9.18
CA SER A 54 -16.07 -2.25 9.51
C SER A 54 -14.94 -3.20 9.86
N ASN A 55 -15.25 -4.19 10.68
CA ASN A 55 -14.33 -5.31 10.91
C ASN A 55 -15.11 -6.62 10.96
N GLN A 56 -14.44 -7.69 10.56
CA GLN A 56 -14.98 -9.03 10.58
C GLN A 56 -13.90 -9.99 11.07
N GLU A 57 -14.24 -10.82 12.05
CA GLU A 57 -13.38 -11.92 12.49
C GLU A 57 -13.46 -13.06 11.47
N LEU A 58 -12.29 -13.52 11.02
CA LEU A 58 -12.14 -14.61 10.07
C LEU A 58 -11.64 -15.85 10.80
N GLN A 59 -12.15 -17.01 10.42
CA GLN A 59 -11.59 -18.28 10.85
C GLN A 59 -10.71 -18.81 9.72
N LEU A 60 -9.42 -19.00 10.04
CA LEU A 60 -8.39 -19.47 9.12
C LEU A 60 -8.00 -20.90 9.51
N GLU A 61 -8.35 -21.87 8.67
CA GLU A 61 -8.01 -23.28 8.88
C GLU A 61 -7.01 -23.73 7.81
N TYR A 62 -5.79 -24.05 8.25
CA TYR A 62 -4.75 -24.55 7.36
C TYR A 62 -4.98 -26.04 7.06
N SER A 63 -4.76 -26.41 5.80
CA SER A 63 -4.63 -27.81 5.39
C SER A 63 -3.49 -28.51 6.13
N HIS A 64 -3.53 -29.85 6.18
CA HIS A 64 -2.56 -30.67 6.93
C HIS A 64 -1.11 -30.50 6.45
N ASP A 65 -0.91 -30.17 5.17
CA ASP A 65 0.40 -29.93 4.56
C ASP A 65 0.80 -28.43 4.55
N PHE A 66 -0.05 -27.57 5.13
CA PHE A 66 0.08 -26.11 5.12
C PHE A 66 0.11 -25.48 3.71
N LEU A 67 -0.26 -26.23 2.66
CA LEU A 67 -0.25 -25.72 1.28
C LEU A 67 -1.55 -24.99 0.89
N GLY A 68 -2.63 -25.25 1.61
CA GLY A 68 -3.92 -24.58 1.47
C GLY A 68 -4.42 -23.93 2.76
N LEU A 69 -5.30 -22.95 2.58
CA LEU A 69 -6.00 -22.25 3.65
C LEU A 69 -7.49 -22.18 3.32
N THR A 70 -8.32 -22.61 4.26
CA THR A 70 -9.77 -22.39 4.22
C THR A 70 -10.11 -21.16 5.06
N VAL A 71 -10.86 -20.23 4.49
CA VAL A 71 -11.30 -19.01 5.18
C VAL A 71 -12.81 -19.03 5.34
N THR A 72 -13.28 -18.90 6.57
CA THR A 72 -14.71 -18.70 6.87
C THR A 72 -14.92 -17.40 7.65
N GLY A 73 -16.18 -16.97 7.82
CA GLY A 73 -16.53 -15.70 8.46
C GLY A 73 -16.80 -14.53 7.51
N LEU A 74 -16.57 -14.71 6.20
CA LEU A 74 -16.83 -13.66 5.18
C LEU A 74 -18.32 -13.41 4.90
N LYS A 75 -19.23 -14.26 5.40
CA LYS A 75 -20.68 -14.23 5.10
C LYS A 75 -21.39 -12.93 5.53
N ASN A 76 -20.79 -12.19 6.46
CA ASN A 76 -21.34 -10.92 6.97
C ASN A 76 -20.80 -9.71 6.20
N ILE A 77 -19.88 -9.91 5.27
CA ILE A 77 -19.37 -8.85 4.41
C ILE A 77 -20.27 -8.84 3.17
N ASP A 78 -21.01 -7.76 2.98
CA ASP A 78 -21.65 -7.49 1.70
C ASP A 78 -20.57 -7.14 0.68
N LEU A 79 -20.12 -8.15 -0.07
CA LEU A 79 -19.08 -7.97 -1.07
C LEU A 79 -19.57 -7.08 -2.22
N ASP A 80 -20.85 -7.09 -2.55
CA ASP A 80 -21.39 -6.30 -3.68
C ASP A 80 -21.27 -4.79 -3.41
N ASP A 81 -21.31 -4.39 -2.14
CA ASP A 81 -21.09 -3.03 -1.67
C ASP A 81 -19.62 -2.57 -1.71
N LEU A 82 -18.66 -3.50 -1.85
CA LEU A 82 -17.24 -3.18 -1.87
C LEU A 82 -16.72 -2.97 -3.29
N CYS A 83 -15.77 -2.04 -3.44
CA CYS A 83 -15.05 -1.87 -4.70
C CYS A 83 -14.15 -3.09 -4.98
N ASP A 84 -13.89 -3.36 -6.26
CA ASP A 84 -13.21 -4.58 -6.66
C ASP A 84 -11.75 -4.63 -6.19
N PHE A 85 -11.08 -3.48 -6.09
CA PHE A 85 -9.75 -3.42 -5.49
C PHE A 85 -9.72 -3.67 -3.98
N THR A 86 -10.80 -3.35 -3.25
CA THR A 86 -10.91 -3.71 -1.85
C THR A 86 -11.08 -5.23 -1.71
N LYS A 87 -11.91 -5.85 -2.54
CA LYS A 87 -12.06 -7.32 -2.60
C LYS A 87 -10.73 -8.00 -2.94
N ALA A 88 -10.04 -7.53 -3.98
CA ALA A 88 -8.73 -8.04 -4.37
C ALA A 88 -7.70 -7.87 -3.23
N GLY A 89 -7.72 -6.72 -2.55
CA GLY A 89 -6.90 -6.45 -1.38
C GLY A 89 -7.13 -7.44 -0.25
N PHE A 90 -8.39 -7.80 0.05
CA PHE A 90 -8.72 -8.81 1.06
C PHE A 90 -8.08 -10.15 0.72
N MET A 91 -8.26 -10.60 -0.53
CA MET A 91 -7.72 -11.87 -1.00
C MET A 91 -6.20 -11.87 -0.98
N LYS A 92 -5.55 -10.76 -1.37
CA LYS A 92 -4.10 -10.61 -1.29
C LYS A 92 -3.60 -10.63 0.16
N CYS A 93 -4.29 -9.99 1.11
CA CYS A 93 -3.97 -10.07 2.54
C CYS A 93 -4.00 -11.51 3.07
N ILE A 94 -5.04 -12.27 2.70
CA ILE A 94 -5.18 -13.69 3.06
C ILE A 94 -4.08 -14.54 2.42
N ASN A 95 -3.82 -14.37 1.12
CA ASN A 95 -2.76 -15.09 0.41
C ASN A 95 -1.37 -14.80 0.99
N MET A 96 -1.15 -13.54 1.40
CA MET A 96 0.07 -13.15 2.11
C MET A 96 0.21 -13.86 3.46
N ARG A 97 -0.89 -14.00 4.22
CA ARG A 97 -0.89 -14.77 5.48
C ARG A 97 -0.55 -16.24 5.22
N LEU A 98 -1.19 -16.88 4.24
CA LEU A 98 -0.88 -18.26 3.84
C LEU A 98 0.58 -18.41 3.41
N SER A 99 1.10 -17.50 2.56
CA SER A 99 2.50 -17.53 2.12
C SER A 99 3.47 -17.41 3.30
N GLN A 100 3.13 -16.60 4.31
CA GLN A 100 3.93 -16.47 5.51
C GLN A 100 4.03 -17.80 6.28
N GLU A 101 2.91 -18.51 6.46
CA GLU A 101 2.91 -19.81 7.15
C GLU A 101 3.62 -20.90 6.34
N LYS A 102 3.48 -20.92 5.01
CA LYS A 102 4.18 -21.89 4.13
C LYS A 102 5.70 -21.82 4.26
N VAL A 103 6.26 -20.60 4.28
CA VAL A 103 7.71 -20.40 4.24
C VAL A 103 8.32 -20.51 5.62
N MET A 104 7.62 -20.00 6.64
CA MET A 104 8.21 -19.82 7.97
C MET A 104 7.72 -20.84 9.00
N HIS A 105 6.71 -21.68 8.68
CA HIS A 105 6.09 -22.64 9.59
C HIS A 105 5.93 -22.05 11.01
N LEU A 106 5.24 -20.90 11.13
CA LEU A 106 5.36 -20.02 12.29
C LEU A 106 4.69 -20.61 13.53
N GLN A 107 5.39 -21.53 14.18
CA GLN A 107 5.18 -21.85 15.58
C GLN A 107 5.86 -20.75 16.42
N GLY A 108 5.27 -19.54 16.43
CA GLY A 108 5.58 -18.48 17.39
C GLY A 108 6.89 -17.69 17.18
N GLY A 109 7.38 -17.53 15.96
CA GLY A 109 8.62 -16.78 15.66
C GLY A 109 8.48 -15.26 15.57
N PHE A 110 9.62 -14.55 15.51
CA PHE A 110 9.79 -13.08 15.46
C PHE A 110 8.95 -12.33 14.40
N PHE A 111 8.45 -13.03 13.37
CA PHE A 111 7.68 -12.46 12.26
C PHE A 111 6.19 -12.85 12.26
N SER A 112 5.69 -13.59 13.27
CA SER A 112 4.29 -14.03 13.31
C SER A 112 3.30 -12.89 13.56
N ASN A 113 3.70 -11.92 14.39
CA ASN A 113 2.88 -10.78 14.76
C ASN A 113 3.11 -9.63 13.76
N SER A 114 2.45 -9.75 12.62
CA SER A 114 2.39 -8.72 11.59
C SER A 114 0.96 -8.40 11.21
N ILE A 115 0.68 -7.12 11.03
CA ILE A 115 -0.51 -6.65 10.35
C ILE A 115 -0.21 -6.61 8.86
N ILE A 116 -1.17 -7.02 8.03
CA ILE A 116 -1.07 -7.02 6.57
C ILE A 116 -2.16 -6.10 6.03
N GLY A 117 -1.77 -4.99 5.41
CA GLY A 117 -2.69 -4.03 4.80
C GLY A 117 -2.56 -3.98 3.29
N SER A 118 -3.64 -3.58 2.63
CA SER A 118 -3.67 -3.24 1.21
C SER A 118 -3.98 -1.76 1.03
N ILE A 119 -3.34 -1.16 0.05
CA ILE A 119 -3.68 0.16 -0.49
C ILE A 119 -4.23 -0.06 -1.90
N LYS A 120 -5.16 0.78 -2.35
CA LYS A 120 -5.62 0.68 -3.74
C LYS A 120 -4.48 0.99 -4.72
N PRO A 121 -4.56 0.51 -5.99
CA PRO A 121 -3.42 0.54 -6.90
C PRO A 121 -2.93 1.93 -7.30
N PHE A 122 -1.70 1.96 -7.79
CA PHE A 122 -1.07 3.11 -8.43
C PHE A 122 -0.87 2.82 -9.91
N PHE A 123 -1.27 3.74 -10.77
CA PHE A 123 -1.09 3.62 -12.22
C PHE A 123 0.10 4.48 -12.61
N ILE A 124 1.03 3.84 -13.31
CA ILE A 124 2.35 4.39 -13.60
C ILE A 124 2.58 4.55 -15.11
N ASP A 125 1.64 4.11 -15.93
CA ASP A 125 1.64 4.31 -17.37
C ASP A 125 0.56 5.34 -17.76
N PRO A 126 0.92 6.46 -18.42
CA PRO A 126 -0.05 7.46 -18.84
C PRO A 126 -1.00 6.99 -19.95
N ASN A 127 -0.64 5.93 -20.66
CA ASN A 127 -1.39 5.45 -21.82
C ASN A 127 -2.13 4.15 -21.56
N ASP A 128 -1.87 3.49 -20.43
CA ASP A 128 -2.41 2.17 -20.12
C ASP A 128 -2.86 2.08 -18.66
N ASP A 129 -4.16 2.24 -18.44
CA ASP A 129 -4.79 2.05 -17.13
C ASP A 129 -4.80 0.57 -16.69
N GLN A 130 -4.48 -0.39 -17.57
CA GLN A 130 -4.36 -1.81 -17.18
C GLN A 130 -3.03 -2.08 -16.45
N ARG A 131 -2.03 -1.21 -16.63
CA ARG A 131 -0.74 -1.32 -15.96
C ARG A 131 -0.75 -0.57 -14.62
N TYR A 132 -1.06 -1.30 -13.56
CA TYR A 132 -1.07 -0.78 -12.20
C TYR A 132 -0.26 -1.64 -11.23
N LEU A 133 0.22 -1.00 -10.17
CA LEU A 133 0.93 -1.64 -9.06
C LEU A 133 0.03 -1.68 -7.84
N PHE A 134 -0.11 -2.87 -7.25
CA PHE A 134 -0.92 -3.10 -6.07
C PHE A 134 -0.03 -3.08 -4.81
N PRO A 135 -0.07 -2.03 -3.97
CA PRO A 135 0.77 -1.93 -2.79
C PRO A 135 0.20 -2.75 -1.63
N MET A 136 0.98 -3.70 -1.15
CA MET A 136 0.76 -4.44 0.08
C MET A 136 1.72 -3.95 1.16
N VAL A 137 1.22 -3.75 2.36
CA VAL A 137 1.99 -3.21 3.49
C VAL A 137 1.99 -4.23 4.61
N ARG A 138 3.15 -4.64 5.09
CA ARG A 138 3.27 -5.40 6.33
C ARG A 138 3.87 -4.53 7.41
N VAL A 139 3.29 -4.55 8.60
CA VAL A 139 3.82 -3.86 9.77
C VAL A 139 4.08 -4.90 10.85
N TYR A 140 5.35 -5.17 11.10
CA TYR A 140 5.79 -6.10 12.14
C TYR A 140 5.83 -5.38 13.49
N GLU A 141 5.39 -6.08 14.54
CA GLU A 141 5.32 -5.56 15.92
C GLU A 141 6.64 -4.92 16.40
N ILE A 142 7.76 -5.49 15.95
CA ILE A 142 9.14 -5.09 16.21
C ILE A 142 9.56 -3.73 15.62
N GLY A 143 8.67 -3.03 14.91
CA GLY A 143 8.97 -1.72 14.33
C GLY A 143 9.66 -1.80 12.97
N ILE A 144 9.16 -2.69 12.11
CA ILE A 144 9.56 -2.78 10.72
C ILE A 144 8.30 -2.69 9.86
N THR A 145 8.33 -1.81 8.86
CA THR A 145 7.31 -1.75 7.82
C THR A 145 7.92 -2.22 6.50
N GLN A 146 7.22 -3.11 5.82
CA GLN A 146 7.52 -3.57 4.48
C GLN A 146 6.42 -3.10 3.53
N VAL A 147 6.79 -2.50 2.41
CA VAL A 147 5.88 -2.15 1.32
C VAL A 147 6.28 -2.96 0.10
N THR A 148 5.35 -3.74 -0.43
CA THR A 148 5.51 -4.59 -1.61
C THR A 148 4.59 -4.07 -2.70
N PHE A 149 5.15 -3.62 -3.82
CA PHE A 149 4.36 -3.36 -5.02
C PHE A 149 4.29 -4.64 -5.83
N MET A 150 3.09 -5.20 -5.93
CA MET A 150 2.79 -6.34 -6.78
C MET A 150 2.40 -5.81 -8.16
N ASP A 151 3.17 -6.17 -9.17
CA ASP A 151 2.77 -6.05 -10.57
C ASP A 151 2.01 -7.33 -10.92
N ASP A 152 0.69 -7.19 -11.16
CA ASP A 152 -0.17 -8.33 -11.49
C ASP A 152 -0.10 -8.67 -13.00
N GLY A 153 0.60 -7.87 -13.81
CA GLY A 153 0.83 -8.16 -15.21
C GLY A 153 1.93 -9.19 -15.42
N THR A 154 1.67 -10.20 -16.24
CA THR A 154 2.72 -11.05 -16.79
C THR A 154 3.46 -10.31 -17.89
N TYR A 155 4.77 -10.53 -17.98
CA TYR A 155 5.59 -10.01 -19.06
C TYR A 155 5.93 -11.13 -20.03
N GLU A 156 5.71 -10.85 -21.31
CA GLU A 156 6.17 -11.65 -22.44
C GLU A 156 7.05 -10.74 -23.31
N GLY A 157 8.24 -11.22 -23.71
CA GLY A 157 9.16 -10.46 -24.56
C GLY A 157 10.64 -10.66 -24.25
N ASP A 158 11.48 -9.74 -24.72
CA ASP A 158 12.93 -9.86 -24.59
C ASP A 158 13.43 -9.64 -23.14
N ILE A 159 14.41 -10.44 -22.72
CA ILE A 159 14.97 -10.36 -21.36
C ILE A 159 15.55 -8.97 -21.04
N LYS A 160 16.14 -8.27 -22.01
CA LYS A 160 16.74 -6.95 -21.78
C LYS A 160 15.65 -5.92 -21.52
N GLU A 161 14.59 -5.95 -22.32
CA GLU A 161 13.43 -5.08 -22.14
C GLU A 161 12.73 -5.37 -20.80
N PHE A 162 12.59 -6.64 -20.41
CA PHE A 162 12.10 -7.00 -19.08
C PHE A 162 12.93 -6.39 -17.94
N ILE A 163 14.26 -6.46 -18.04
CA ILE A 163 15.16 -5.88 -17.03
C ILE A 163 15.02 -4.35 -17.00
N ASP A 164 15.07 -3.71 -18.17
CA ASP A 164 15.06 -2.26 -18.29
C ASP A 164 13.71 -1.66 -17.87
N GLU A 165 12.59 -2.31 -18.22
CA GLU A 165 11.25 -1.77 -18.02
C GLU A 165 10.54 -2.24 -16.76
N ARG A 166 10.79 -3.47 -16.30
CA ARG A 166 10.13 -4.06 -15.12
C ARG A 166 11.06 -4.10 -13.92
N VAL A 167 12.22 -4.73 -14.04
CA VAL A 167 13.15 -4.90 -12.90
C VAL A 167 13.69 -3.55 -12.41
N ASN A 168 14.09 -2.68 -13.33
CA ASN A 168 14.68 -1.37 -13.04
C ASN A 168 13.63 -0.26 -12.85
N MET A 169 12.35 -0.57 -12.97
CA MET A 169 11.23 0.38 -12.80
C MET A 169 11.33 1.24 -11.52
N PRO A 170 11.76 0.73 -10.35
CA PRO A 170 11.99 1.54 -9.15
C PRO A 170 12.96 2.71 -9.28
N LEU A 171 13.90 2.63 -10.22
CA LEU A 171 14.96 3.63 -10.41
C LEU A 171 14.51 4.74 -11.37
N ARG A 172 13.44 4.51 -12.12
CA ARG A 172 12.90 5.47 -13.07
C ARG A 172 12.14 6.56 -12.32
N LYS A 173 12.43 7.81 -12.68
CA LYS A 173 11.62 8.95 -12.29
C LYS A 173 10.40 9.04 -13.22
N LEU A 174 9.23 9.11 -12.61
CA LEU A 174 7.94 9.19 -13.27
C LEU A 174 7.39 10.60 -13.05
N ASN A 175 6.99 11.22 -14.14
CA ASN A 175 6.26 12.49 -14.15
C ASN A 175 4.74 12.28 -14.29
N TYR A 176 4.29 11.02 -14.23
CA TYR A 176 2.89 10.61 -14.24
C TYR A 176 2.71 9.50 -13.20
N ILE A 177 1.85 9.74 -12.21
CA ILE A 177 1.50 8.76 -11.18
C ILE A 177 0.04 9.03 -10.80
N THR A 178 -0.86 8.20 -11.31
CA THR A 178 -2.26 8.25 -10.92
C THR A 178 -2.46 7.40 -9.66
N SER A 179 -2.99 8.01 -8.60
CA SER A 179 -3.15 7.38 -7.29
C SER A 179 -4.51 7.73 -6.66
N PRO A 180 -4.98 6.95 -5.67
CA PRO A 180 -6.18 7.30 -4.93
C PRO A 180 -6.06 8.69 -4.32
N PHE A 181 -7.08 9.54 -4.47
CA PHE A 181 -7.01 10.91 -3.98
C PHE A 181 -6.82 10.98 -2.45
N SER A 182 -7.33 9.99 -1.73
CA SER A 182 -7.14 9.78 -0.29
C SER A 182 -5.65 9.70 0.11
N TYR A 183 -4.83 8.99 -0.66
CA TYR A 183 -3.38 8.88 -0.47
C TYR A 183 -2.71 10.25 -0.56
N VAL A 184 -2.98 11.00 -1.64
CA VAL A 184 -2.35 12.31 -1.88
C VAL A 184 -2.72 13.30 -0.79
N LYS A 185 -4.01 13.35 -0.39
CA LYS A 185 -4.48 14.19 0.70
C LYS A 185 -3.77 13.85 2.02
N LYS A 186 -3.64 12.56 2.34
CA LYS A 186 -2.97 12.10 3.56
C LYS A 186 -1.48 12.46 3.55
N HIS A 187 -0.82 12.32 2.41
CA HIS A 187 0.58 12.72 2.27
C HIS A 187 0.75 14.24 2.50
N LEU A 188 -0.09 15.07 1.89
CA LEU A 188 -0.09 16.53 2.12
C LEU A 188 -0.42 16.90 3.58
N ASP A 189 -1.30 16.15 4.26
CA ASP A 189 -1.57 16.32 5.69
C ASP A 189 -0.29 16.12 6.51
N ILE A 190 0.48 15.05 6.23
CA ILE A 190 1.73 14.73 6.93
C ILE A 190 2.79 15.80 6.67
N GLU A 191 3.00 16.19 5.41
CA GLU A 191 3.98 17.22 5.06
C GLU A 191 3.66 18.56 5.75
N SER A 192 2.38 18.94 5.86
CA SER A 192 1.98 20.12 6.60
C SER A 192 2.29 20.04 8.11
N GLU A 193 2.31 18.84 8.69
CA GLU A 193 2.66 18.65 10.11
C GLU A 193 4.18 18.59 10.36
N CYS A 194 4.97 18.29 9.34
CA CYS A 194 6.43 18.43 9.38
C CYS A 194 6.91 19.89 9.46
N VAL A 195 6.03 20.85 9.15
CA VAL A 195 6.32 22.28 9.24
C VAL A 195 6.14 22.79 10.68
N ASN A 196 6.98 23.76 11.07
CA ASN A 196 6.86 24.50 12.32
C ASN A 196 5.47 25.10 12.52
N TYR A 197 4.93 24.99 13.74
CA TYR A 197 3.56 25.42 14.08
C TYR A 197 3.21 26.84 13.62
N ALA A 198 4.11 27.80 13.81
CA ALA A 198 3.92 29.19 13.40
C ALA A 198 3.70 29.37 11.88
N LEU A 199 4.29 28.50 11.06
CA LEU A 199 4.17 28.54 9.60
C LEU A 199 3.02 27.67 9.08
N ARG A 200 2.47 26.76 9.90
CA ARG A 200 1.38 25.84 9.48
C ARG A 200 0.15 26.57 8.94
N HIS A 201 -0.16 27.75 9.48
CA HIS A 201 -1.29 28.55 8.97
C HIS A 201 -1.08 28.96 7.50
N ASN A 202 0.14 29.36 7.12
CA ASN A 202 0.47 29.72 5.75
C ASN A 202 0.48 28.48 4.85
N PHE A 203 1.03 27.37 5.34
CA PHE A 203 1.02 26.09 4.62
C PHE A 203 -0.39 25.53 4.42
N ARG A 204 -1.33 25.81 5.32
CA ARG A 204 -2.73 25.40 5.15
C ARG A 204 -3.35 25.99 3.88
N LYS A 205 -3.12 27.28 3.61
CA LYS A 205 -3.61 27.93 2.38
C LYS A 205 -2.98 27.31 1.13
N ILE A 206 -1.67 27.07 1.17
CA ILE A 206 -0.93 26.44 0.07
C ILE A 206 -1.45 25.02 -0.18
N LYS A 207 -1.63 24.24 0.88
CA LYS A 207 -2.22 22.90 0.82
C LYS A 207 -3.63 22.90 0.26
N GLU A 208 -4.48 23.83 0.70
CA GLU A 208 -5.85 23.98 0.17
C GLU A 208 -5.83 24.32 -1.33
N ALA A 209 -4.89 25.15 -1.79
CA ALA A 209 -4.69 25.42 -3.21
C ALA A 209 -4.24 24.17 -3.99
N TYR A 210 -3.28 23.39 -3.46
CA TYR A 210 -2.87 22.12 -4.08
C TYR A 210 -4.02 21.12 -4.14
N ILE A 211 -4.78 20.97 -3.06
CA ILE A 211 -5.97 20.11 -3.02
C ILE A 211 -7.00 20.56 -4.06
N SER A 212 -7.22 21.87 -4.21
CA SER A 212 -8.15 22.40 -5.21
C SER A 212 -7.68 22.11 -6.64
N LEU A 213 -6.38 22.25 -6.91
CA LEU A 213 -5.79 21.91 -8.21
C LEU A 213 -5.93 20.42 -8.51
N LEU A 214 -5.63 19.55 -7.53
CA LEU A 214 -5.76 18.11 -7.71
C LEU A 214 -7.22 17.69 -7.90
N LYS A 215 -8.16 18.38 -7.25
CA LYS A 215 -9.60 18.12 -7.41
C LYS A 215 -10.13 18.39 -8.81
N SER A 216 -9.57 19.37 -9.53
CA SER A 216 -9.98 19.63 -10.91
C SER A 216 -9.47 18.58 -11.91
N GLU A 217 -8.49 17.76 -11.49
CA GLU A 217 -7.88 16.70 -12.30
C GLU A 217 -8.33 15.29 -11.88
N LEU A 218 -9.39 15.19 -11.06
CA LEU A 218 -9.91 13.90 -10.62
C LEU A 218 -10.48 13.12 -11.82
N LYS A 219 -10.08 11.86 -11.91
CA LYS A 219 -10.58 10.89 -12.89
C LYS A 219 -10.79 9.54 -12.24
N THR A 220 -11.59 8.70 -12.89
CA THR A 220 -11.70 7.28 -12.55
C THR A 220 -10.95 6.51 -13.63
N PRO A 221 -9.87 5.76 -13.30
CA PRO A 221 -9.15 4.93 -14.25
C PRO A 221 -10.10 3.94 -14.93
N ASN A 222 -9.90 3.70 -16.21
CA ASN A 222 -10.74 2.79 -16.97
C ASN A 222 -10.11 1.39 -17.00
N ILE A 223 -10.56 0.52 -16.09
CA ILE A 223 -10.17 -0.90 -16.06
C ILE A 223 -11.40 -1.75 -16.33
N ASP A 224 -11.28 -2.68 -17.26
CA ASP A 224 -12.38 -3.48 -17.82
C ASP A 224 -13.36 -4.00 -16.77
N SER A 225 -14.57 -3.44 -16.77
CA SER A 225 -15.70 -3.83 -15.92
C SER A 225 -15.46 -3.76 -14.40
N LEU A 226 -14.38 -3.13 -13.93
CA LEU A 226 -14.11 -2.99 -12.50
C LEU A 226 -14.84 -1.79 -11.90
N ASN A 227 -15.49 -2.02 -10.77
CA ASN A 227 -16.02 -0.97 -9.92
C ASN A 227 -14.93 -0.47 -8.97
N LEU A 228 -14.38 0.72 -9.26
CA LEU A 228 -13.31 1.32 -8.47
C LEU A 228 -13.83 2.06 -7.22
N ASN A 229 -15.05 2.61 -7.28
CA ASN A 229 -15.73 3.31 -6.19
C ASN A 229 -14.81 4.31 -5.43
N GLU A 230 -13.88 4.97 -6.12
CA GLU A 230 -13.00 6.02 -5.60
C GLU A 230 -12.43 6.87 -6.73
N GLU A 231 -12.14 8.13 -6.41
CA GLU A 231 -11.55 9.10 -7.32
C GLU A 231 -10.02 9.02 -7.27
N TYR A 232 -9.40 9.08 -8.44
CA TYR A 232 -7.95 9.09 -8.61
C TYR A 232 -7.47 10.41 -9.20
N VAL A 233 -6.20 10.73 -8.99
CA VAL A 233 -5.56 11.91 -9.58
C VAL A 233 -4.13 11.57 -10.01
N ASP A 234 -3.73 12.07 -11.18
CA ASP A 234 -2.32 12.15 -11.56
C ASP A 234 -1.64 13.28 -10.79
N TYR A 235 -1.15 12.96 -9.60
CA TYR A 235 -0.56 13.99 -8.75
C TYR A 235 0.81 14.43 -9.26
N ALA A 236 1.57 13.53 -9.90
CA ALA A 236 2.91 13.84 -10.38
C ALA A 236 2.83 14.81 -11.55
N GLY A 237 1.93 14.57 -12.51
CA GLY A 237 1.71 15.48 -13.63
C GLY A 237 1.13 16.82 -13.19
N ALA A 238 0.07 16.81 -12.36
CA ALA A 238 -0.58 18.04 -11.89
C ALA A 238 0.36 18.95 -11.09
N LEU A 239 1.23 18.37 -10.26
CA LEU A 239 2.16 19.12 -9.41
C LEU A 239 3.54 19.32 -10.04
N LYS A 240 3.78 18.76 -11.24
CA LYS A 240 5.08 18.75 -11.92
C LYS A 240 6.20 18.18 -11.05
N LEU A 241 5.93 17.03 -10.45
CA LEU A 241 6.86 16.30 -9.59
C LEU A 241 7.46 15.11 -10.34
N GLU A 242 8.64 14.70 -9.90
CA GLU A 242 9.33 13.50 -10.39
C GLU A 242 9.55 12.54 -9.23
N ASP A 243 8.61 11.62 -9.08
CA ASP A 243 8.65 10.57 -8.07
C ASP A 243 9.01 9.24 -8.70
N SER A 244 9.71 8.42 -7.93
CA SER A 244 9.92 7.00 -8.24
C SER A 244 8.95 6.15 -7.42
N ILE A 245 8.76 4.88 -7.79
CA ILE A 245 8.04 3.90 -6.93
C ILE A 245 8.68 3.83 -5.54
N SER A 246 9.99 4.04 -5.51
CA SER A 246 10.79 4.20 -4.30
C SER A 246 10.30 5.35 -3.38
N ASP A 247 9.97 6.50 -3.96
CA ASP A 247 9.43 7.65 -3.23
C ASP A 247 8.01 7.33 -2.70
N ILE A 248 7.17 6.68 -3.52
CA ILE A 248 5.83 6.22 -3.11
C ILE A 248 5.91 5.27 -1.90
N ALA A 249 6.83 4.30 -1.93
CA ALA A 249 7.01 3.36 -0.82
C ALA A 249 7.36 4.08 0.49
N ARG A 250 8.26 5.07 0.42
CA ARG A 250 8.65 5.91 1.55
C ARG A 250 7.47 6.71 2.08
N HIS A 251 6.61 7.25 1.21
CA HIS A 251 5.40 7.97 1.61
C HIS A 251 4.39 7.05 2.31
N ILE A 252 4.16 5.84 1.78
CA ILE A 252 3.31 4.83 2.41
C ILE A 252 3.83 4.48 3.81
N ALA A 253 5.12 4.24 3.95
CA ALA A 253 5.71 3.96 5.26
C ALA A 253 5.63 5.16 6.23
N ALA A 254 5.79 6.38 5.72
CA ALA A 254 5.60 7.59 6.52
C ALA A 254 4.17 7.71 7.04
N ILE A 255 3.15 7.28 6.27
CA ILE A 255 1.75 7.21 6.73
C ILE A 255 1.61 6.23 7.90
N VAL A 256 2.24 5.06 7.83
CA VAL A 256 2.26 4.08 8.93
C VAL A 256 2.95 4.67 10.16
N SER A 257 4.17 5.20 10.01
CA SER A 257 4.95 5.82 11.09
C SER A 257 4.22 6.99 11.75
N TYR A 258 3.56 7.83 10.95
CA TYR A 258 2.74 8.94 11.43
C TYR A 258 1.57 8.43 12.27
N THR A 259 0.86 7.41 11.79
CA THR A 259 -0.27 6.80 12.49
C THR A 259 0.14 6.24 13.86
N LEU A 260 1.28 5.56 13.92
CA LEU A 260 1.87 5.04 15.16
C LEU A 260 2.27 6.15 16.14
N LYS A 261 2.87 7.24 15.65
CA LYS A 261 3.31 8.36 16.49
C LYS A 261 2.17 9.20 17.02
N LYS A 262 1.10 9.39 16.24
CA LYS A 262 -0.05 10.18 16.68
C LYS A 262 -0.75 9.56 17.90
N GLY A 263 -0.69 8.24 18.06
CA GLY A 263 -1.13 7.55 19.28
C GLY A 263 -0.25 7.82 20.51
N LYS A 264 1.02 8.18 20.32
CA LYS A 264 1.99 8.46 21.39
C LYS A 264 2.18 9.97 21.57
N LYS A 265 1.31 10.61 22.36
CA LYS A 265 1.42 12.03 22.82
C LYS A 265 2.12 12.98 21.83
N TYR A 266 1.73 12.96 20.56
CA TYR A 266 2.27 13.91 19.59
C TYR A 266 1.84 15.32 20.01
N ASN A 267 2.80 16.14 20.40
CA ASN A 267 2.54 17.53 20.74
C ASN A 267 2.24 18.28 19.44
N LYS A 268 0.98 18.62 19.21
CA LYS A 268 0.54 19.38 18.02
C LYS A 268 1.27 20.72 17.86
N LEU A 269 1.89 21.23 18.92
CA LEU A 269 2.67 22.48 18.92
C LEU A 269 4.11 22.30 18.41
N SER A 270 4.65 21.07 18.42
CA SER A 270 5.97 20.77 17.84
C SER A 270 5.85 20.34 16.38
N LYS A 271 6.85 20.68 15.56
CA LYS A 271 6.99 20.09 14.22
C LYS A 271 7.21 18.58 14.33
N LEU A 272 6.64 17.84 13.41
CA LEU A 272 6.99 16.43 13.26
C LEU A 272 8.39 16.33 12.66
N ASP A 273 9.23 15.49 13.23
CA ASP A 273 10.55 15.24 12.68
C ASP A 273 10.42 14.39 11.40
N ARG A 274 10.79 14.99 10.27
CA ARG A 274 10.68 14.39 8.94
C ARG A 274 11.57 13.14 8.83
N ASP A 275 12.79 13.21 9.33
CA ASP A 275 13.76 12.11 9.20
C ASP A 275 13.27 10.86 9.96
N SER A 276 12.63 11.08 11.11
CA SER A 276 12.01 10.00 11.87
C SER A 276 10.82 9.32 11.18
N LEU A 277 10.24 9.91 10.12
CA LEU A 277 9.16 9.30 9.33
C LEU A 277 9.68 8.57 8.09
N TYR A 278 10.68 9.17 7.42
CA TYR A 278 11.13 8.74 6.11
C TYR A 278 12.33 7.79 6.14
N GLY A 279 13.09 7.77 7.24
CA GLY A 279 14.08 6.74 7.59
C GLY A 279 15.12 6.39 6.51
N TYR A 280 15.94 5.38 6.80
CA TYR A 280 16.69 4.66 5.77
C TYR A 280 15.89 3.42 5.37
N TRP A 281 15.93 3.10 4.08
CA TRP A 281 15.14 2.04 3.50
C TRP A 281 15.99 1.19 2.55
N GLN A 282 15.62 -0.09 2.42
CA GLN A 282 16.29 -1.03 1.52
C GLN A 282 15.25 -1.58 0.54
N GLY A 283 15.51 -1.40 -0.76
CA GLY A 283 14.68 -1.90 -1.84
C GLY A 283 15.31 -3.11 -2.52
N LYS A 284 14.50 -4.13 -2.82
CA LYS A 284 14.92 -5.30 -3.62
C LYS A 284 13.78 -5.72 -4.56
N PRO A 285 14.04 -5.86 -5.88
CA PRO A 285 13.11 -6.56 -6.76
C PRO A 285 13.18 -8.07 -6.50
N ASN A 286 12.01 -8.70 -6.43
CA ASN A 286 11.85 -10.14 -6.51
C ASN A 286 11.38 -10.46 -7.92
N ILE A 287 12.17 -11.24 -8.64
CA ILE A 287 11.91 -11.59 -10.04
C ILE A 287 11.45 -13.03 -10.08
N PHE A 288 10.31 -13.26 -10.73
CA PHE A 288 9.75 -14.59 -10.97
C PHE A 288 9.71 -14.80 -12.48
N VAL A 289 10.51 -15.74 -12.98
CA VAL A 289 10.43 -16.20 -14.38
C VAL A 289 9.78 -17.57 -14.32
N PHE A 290 8.55 -17.67 -14.83
CA PHE A 290 7.78 -18.90 -14.83
C PHE A 290 8.13 -19.73 -16.07
N GLU A 291 8.24 -19.07 -17.23
CA GLU A 291 8.52 -19.71 -18.51
C GLU A 291 9.45 -18.85 -19.39
N HIS A 292 10.34 -19.50 -20.14
CA HIS A 292 11.26 -18.84 -21.08
C HIS A 292 11.71 -19.77 -22.21
N GLU A 293 12.07 -19.17 -23.35
CA GLU A 293 12.71 -19.81 -24.49
C GLU A 293 14.15 -19.29 -24.70
N ASN A 294 15.01 -20.12 -25.32
CA ASN A 294 16.43 -19.81 -25.50
C ASN A 294 16.70 -18.79 -26.61
#